data_AF-A0A369BNJ5-F1
#
_entry.id   AF-A0A369BNJ5-F1
#
_cell.length_a   1.000
_cell.length_b   1.000
_cell.length_c   1.000
_cell.angle_alpha   90.00
_cell.angle_beta   90.00
_cell.angle_gamma   90.00
#
_symmetry.space_group_name_H-M   'P 1'
#
loop_
_entity.id
_entity.type
_entity.pdbx_description
1 polymer ?
#
loop_
_entity_poly.entity_id
_entity_poly.type
_entity_poly.pdbx_seq_one_letter_code
_entity_poly.pdbx_strand_id
1 'polypeptide(L)' 'MVISLRSLLRSLKYLLVFVALAYTLYKGLGLLDAYIFPLDKYRVPEGSAVKVFLPGSLGSQETETLSERLILFFWYGE' A
#
# COMPACT_ATOMS: atom_id res chain seq x y z
N MET A 1 -42.59 -6.78 -6.82
CA MET A 1 -41.78 -5.87 -7.67
C MET A 1 -41.34 -6.66 -8.89
N VAL A 2 -42.09 -6.59 -10.00
CA VAL A 2 -41.77 -7.34 -11.22
C VAL A 2 -40.72 -6.53 -11.98
N ILE A 3 -39.46 -6.93 -11.87
CA ILE A 3 -38.36 -6.28 -12.57
C ILE A 3 -38.60 -6.53 -14.07
N SER A 4 -38.96 -5.48 -14.80
CA SER A 4 -39.15 -5.58 -16.24
C SER A 4 -37.79 -5.86 -16.89
N LEU A 5 -37.72 -6.93 -17.69
CA LEU A 5 -36.49 -7.36 -18.40
C LEU A 5 -35.86 -6.21 -19.21
N ARG A 6 -36.70 -5.29 -19.70
CA ARG A 6 -36.31 -4.07 -20.43
C ARG A 6 -35.56 -3.07 -19.55
N SER A 7 -35.94 -2.95 -18.27
CA SER A 7 -35.24 -2.12 -17.29
C SER A 7 -33.87 -2.71 -16.94
N LEU A 8 -33.79 -4.04 -16.78
CA LEU A 8 -32.53 -4.74 -16.52
C LEU A 8 -31.51 -4.54 -17.66
N LEU A 9 -31.96 -4.68 -18.91
CA LEU A 9 -31.14 -4.44 -20.11
C LEU A 9 -30.62 -3.00 -20.18
N ARG A 10 -31.42 -2.02 -19.74
CA ARG A 10 -31.00 -0.61 -19.68
C ARG A 10 -29.92 -0.39 -18.62
N SER A 11 -30.04 -1.04 -17.46
CA SER A 11 -29.03 -1.01 -16.40
C SER A 11 -27.75 -1.75 -16.78
N LEU A 12 -27.83 -2.78 -17.61
CA LEU A 12 -26.67 -3.56 -18.05
C LEU A 12 -25.65 -2.70 -18.81
N LYS A 13 -26.11 -1.72 -19.60
CA LYS A 13 -25.23 -0.73 -20.25
C LYS A 13 -24.37 0.01 -19.22
N TYR A 14 -24.98 0.49 -18.15
CA TYR A 14 -24.26 1.22 -17.09
C TYR A 14 -23.32 0.29 -16.31
N LEU A 15 -23.74 -0.95 -16.07
CA LEU A 15 -22.89 -1.96 -15.45
C LEU A 15 -21.64 -2.24 -16.31
N LEU A 16 -21.80 -2.39 -17.62
CA LEU A 16 -20.67 -2.60 -18.54
C LEU A 16 -19.69 -1.42 -18.53
N VAL A 17 -20.21 -0.19 -18.57
CA VAL A 17 -19.37 1.02 -18.47
C VAL A 17 -18.64 1.07 -17.14
N PHE A 18 -19.31 0.74 -16.04
CA PHE A 18 -18.71 0.69 -14.71
C PHE A 18 -17.58 -0.34 -14.63
N VAL A 19 -17.82 -1.57 -15.13
CA VAL A 19 -16.81 -2.63 -15.16
C VAL A 19 -15.60 -2.23 -16.01
N ALA A 20 -15.84 -1.64 -17.19
CA ALA A 20 -14.76 -1.14 -18.05
C ALA A 20 -13.92 -0.06 -17.36
N LEU A 21 -14.57 0.88 -16.66
CA LEU A 21 -13.89 1.93 -15.91
C LEU A 21 -13.09 1.34 -14.74
N ALA A 22 -13.69 0.44 -13.96
CA ALA A 22 -13.03 -0.23 -12.83
C ALA A 22 -11.82 -1.04 -13.29
N TYR A 23 -11.93 -1.77 -14.41
CA TYR A 23 -10.82 -2.51 -15.00
C TYR A 23 -9.68 -1.58 -15.44
N THR A 24 -10.02 -0.46 -16.08
CA THR A 24 -9.04 0.54 -16.53
C THR A 24 -8.31 1.14 -15.33
N LEU A 25 -9.04 1.49 -14.27
CA LEU A 25 -8.46 2.01 -13.03
C LEU A 25 -7.53 0.98 -12.37
N TYR A 26 -7.97 -0.28 -12.26
CA TYR A 26 -7.17 -1.36 -11.68
C TYR A 26 -5.85 -1.57 -12.44
N LYS A 27 -5.90 -1.58 -13.78
CA LYS A 27 -4.68 -1.67 -14.59
C LYS A 27 -3.78 -0.44 -14.45
N GLY A 28 -4.37 0.76 -14.38
CA GLY A 28 -3.63 1.99 -14.12
C GLY A 28 -2.90 1.98 -12.77
N LEU A 29 -3.58 1.53 -11.72
CA LEU A 29 -2.98 1.37 -10.40
C LEU A 29 -1.88 0.29 -10.39
N GLY A 30 -2.05 -0.81 -11.12
CA GLY A 30 -1.02 -1.83 -11.27
C GLY A 30 0.25 -1.34 -11.98
N LEU A 31 0.12 -0.40 -12.93
CA LEU A 31 1.28 0.26 -13.54
C LEU A 31 2.01 1.17 -12.54
N LEU A 32 1.27 1.84 -11.66
CA LEU A 32 1.87 2.62 -10.58
C LEU A 32 2.54 1.73 -9.53
N ASP A 33 1.96 0.58 -9.19
CA ASP A 33 2.56 -0.39 -8.27
C ASP A 33 3.90 -0.89 -8.80
N ALA A 34 3.98 -1.26 -10.08
CA ALA A 34 5.22 -1.65 -10.74
C ALA A 34 6.26 -0.52 -10.84
N TYR A 35 5.83 0.74 -10.82
CA TYR A 35 6.72 1.91 -10.85
C TYR A 35 7.21 2.31 -9.44
N ILE A 36 6.35 2.20 -8.43
CA ILE A 36 6.61 2.67 -7.06
C ILE A 36 7.31 1.58 -6.23
N PHE A 37 6.94 0.31 -6.39
CA PHE A 37 7.58 -0.78 -5.67
C PHE A 37 8.65 -1.44 -6.54
N PRO A 38 9.94 -1.39 -6.16
CA PRO A 38 10.94 -2.22 -6.81
C PRO A 38 10.52 -3.69 -6.65
N LEU A 39 10.65 -4.46 -7.75
CA LEU A 39 10.30 -5.89 -7.86
C LEU A 39 10.87 -6.77 -6.74
N ASP A 40 11.90 -6.28 -6.04
CA ASP A 40 12.68 -7.01 -5.05
C ASP A 40 12.51 -6.40 -3.64
N LYS A 41 11.25 -6.20 -3.22
CA LYS A 41 10.89 -5.62 -1.90
C LYS A 41 11.47 -6.39 -0.71
N TYR A 42 11.85 -7.65 -0.90
CA TYR A 42 12.44 -8.55 0.11
C TYR A 42 13.82 -9.08 -0.29
N ARG A 43 14.58 -8.34 -1.12
CA ARG A 43 15.98 -8.72 -1.33
C ARG A 43 16.70 -8.68 0.01
N VAL A 44 17.26 -9.82 0.41
CA VAL A 44 18.09 -9.92 1.62
C VAL A 44 19.24 -8.92 1.43
N PRO A 45 19.40 -7.93 2.33
CA PRO A 45 20.48 -6.96 2.20
C PRO A 45 21.81 -7.71 2.23
N GLU A 46 22.64 -7.58 1.19
CA GLU A 46 23.95 -8.22 1.09
C GLU A 46 25.01 -7.62 2.05
N GLY A 47 24.58 -6.73 2.95
CA GLY A 47 25.41 -6.15 4.00
C GLY A 47 25.23 -6.90 5.32
N SER A 48 26.33 -7.36 5.91
CA SER A 48 26.35 -7.86 7.29
C SER A 48 25.87 -6.74 8.23
N ALA A 49 24.63 -6.85 8.74
CA ALA A 49 24.11 -5.93 9.74
C ALA A 49 24.84 -6.15 11.07
N VAL A 50 25.93 -5.41 11.28
CA VAL A 50 26.61 -5.37 12.57
C VAL A 50 25.77 -4.51 13.49
N LYS A 51 25.07 -5.15 14.44
CA LYS A 51 24.33 -4.45 15.50
C LYS A 51 25.32 -3.71 16.40
N VAL A 52 25.51 -2.42 16.15
CA VAL A 52 26.35 -1.56 16.99
C VAL A 52 25.56 -1.22 18.25
N PHE A 53 25.83 -1.95 19.34
CA PHE A 53 25.38 -1.55 20.65
C PHE A 53 26.26 -0.37 21.11
N LEU A 54 25.69 0.84 21.18
CA LEU A 54 26.33 1.98 21.84
C LEU A 54 26.11 1.84 23.36
N PRO A 55 27.13 1.54 24.18
CA PRO A 55 26.98 1.56 25.63
C PRO A 55 27.21 2.99 26.10
N GLY A 56 26.22 3.88 25.93
CA GLY A 56 26.45 5.29 26.20
C GLY A 56 25.29 6.25 26.00
N SER A 57 24.09 5.95 26.51
CA SER A 57 23.10 7.02 26.77
C SER A 57 22.29 6.76 28.06
N LEU A 58 23.02 6.55 29.16
CA LEU A 58 22.51 6.94 30.48
C LEU A 58 22.41 8.48 30.50
N GLY A 59 21.33 9.07 29.97
CA GLY A 59 21.17 10.51 30.09
C GLY A 59 20.17 11.25 29.21
N SER A 60 19.50 10.61 28.25
CA SER A 60 18.42 11.28 27.52
C SER A 60 17.19 10.39 27.51
N GLN A 61 16.25 10.71 28.40
CA GLN A 61 14.84 10.49 28.12
C GLN A 61 14.46 11.39 26.94
N GLU A 62 14.99 11.08 25.75
CA GLU A 62 14.36 11.53 24.53
C GLU A 62 13.03 10.82 24.52
N THR A 63 12.01 11.62 24.77
CA THR A 63 10.62 11.26 24.53
C THR A 63 10.55 11.00 23.03
N GLU A 64 10.92 9.78 22.60
CA GLU A 64 10.64 9.33 21.24
C GLU A 64 9.14 9.53 21.08
N THR A 65 8.82 10.54 20.32
CA THR A 65 7.46 11.03 20.25
C THR A 65 6.70 9.88 19.61
N LEU A 66 5.55 9.45 20.15
CA LEU A 66 4.81 8.30 19.58
C LEU A 66 4.64 8.41 18.05
N SER A 67 4.58 9.64 17.54
CA SER A 67 4.62 9.98 16.11
C SER A 67 5.85 9.47 15.36
N GLU A 68 7.06 9.59 15.90
CA GLU A 68 8.30 9.11 15.28
C GLU A 68 8.27 7.59 15.13
N ARG A 69 7.76 6.89 16.15
CA ARG A 69 7.56 5.44 16.09
C ARG A 69 6.46 5.05 15.10
N LEU A 70 5.37 5.81 15.02
CA LEU A 70 4.32 5.63 14.01
C LEU A 70 4.84 5.83 12.58
N ILE A 71 5.71 6.81 12.36
CA ILE A 71 6.36 7.05 11.07
C ILE A 71 7.27 5.88 10.70
N LEU A 72 8.08 5.41 11.66
CA LEU A 72 8.93 4.23 11.48
C LEU A 72 8.12 2.97 11.15
N PHE A 73 7.00 2.74 11.84
CA PHE A 73 6.08 1.64 11.54
C PHE A 73 5.54 1.74 10.10
N PHE A 74 5.10 2.93 9.68
CA PHE A 74 4.60 3.13 8.32
C PHE A 74 5.66 2.94 7.23
N TRP A 75 6.92 3.27 7.53
CA TRP A 75 8.03 3.20 6.57
C TRP A 75 8.67 1.82 6.49
N TYR A 76 8.96 1.21 7.63
CA TYR A 76 9.73 -0.04 7.73
C TYR A 76 8.85 -1.28 7.99
N GLY A 77 7.59 -1.09 8.41
CA GLY A 77 6.63 -2.19 8.58
C GLY A 77 6.98 -3.17 9.69
N GLU A 78 7.58 -2.69 10.78
CA GLU A 78 7.92 -3.49 11.97
C GLU A 78 6.70 -4.08 12.68
#